data_AF-A0A317PI48-F1
#
_entry.id   AF-A0A317PI48-F1
#
_cell.length_a   1.000
_cell.length_b   1.000
_cell.length_c   1.000
_cell.angle_alpha   90.00
_cell.angle_beta   90.00
_cell.angle_gamma   90.00
#
_symmetry.space_group_name_H-M   'P 1'
#
loop_
_entity.id
_entity.type
_entity.pdbx_description
1 polymer ?
#
loop_
_entity_poly.entity_id
_entity_poly.type
_entity_poly.pdbx_seq_one_letter_code
_entity_poly.pdbx_strand_id
1 'polypeptide(L)'
;MSVPHPDPRELELPLRDLVRGLRQKTSLPRAILAPALAFLPGPLRDALKDMGQAGRSSWPASLKGRAPERTVILRSAAALRGADASALDIAAAAHFCTRVLLDAVQKSDLLVSETMLAMCWHDAEPQPFRAAALLHALFDRAPFGVAPGLVQSGDDLSSDERLRICVAVMVWLLADHQEDGISEAELVKIAGWLAADCLAACQSHWRDQQKLESVLLATAERI
;
A
#
# COMPACT_ATOMS: atom_id res chain seq x y z
N MET A 1 20.37 -34.50 -6.38
CA MET A 1 21.31 -33.49 -6.90
C MET A 1 20.58 -32.15 -6.86
N SER A 2 20.95 -31.24 -5.95
CA SER A 2 20.34 -29.90 -5.86
C SER A 2 20.91 -29.02 -6.96
N VAL A 3 20.05 -28.56 -7.87
CA VAL A 3 20.43 -27.56 -8.88
C VAL A 3 20.75 -26.25 -8.12
N PRO A 4 21.94 -25.66 -8.29
CA PRO A 4 22.27 -24.40 -7.63
C PRO A 4 21.27 -23.32 -8.08
N HIS A 5 20.66 -22.65 -7.11
CA HIS A 5 19.74 -21.54 -7.40
C HIS A 5 20.54 -20.32 -7.86
N PRO A 6 20.19 -19.69 -9.00
CA PRO A 6 20.89 -18.50 -9.46
C PRO A 6 20.69 -17.34 -8.48
N ASP A 7 21.73 -16.53 -8.30
CA ASP A 7 21.62 -15.30 -7.49
C ASP A 7 20.63 -14.35 -8.19
N PRO A 8 19.59 -13.83 -7.49
CA PRO A 8 18.64 -12.87 -8.06
C PRO A 8 19.29 -11.63 -8.70
N ARG A 9 20.56 -11.33 -8.39
CA ARG A 9 21.37 -10.26 -8.99
C ARG A 9 21.81 -10.57 -10.42
N GLU A 10 21.89 -11.84 -10.80
CA GLU A 10 22.29 -12.33 -12.12
C GLU A 10 21.12 -12.36 -13.13
N LEU A 11 19.89 -12.13 -12.65
CA LEU A 11 18.70 -12.06 -13.48
C LEU A 11 18.62 -10.72 -14.21
N GLU A 12 18.22 -10.75 -15.49
CA GLU A 12 17.92 -9.54 -16.25
C GLU A 12 16.84 -8.70 -15.55
N LEU A 13 16.98 -7.37 -15.62
CA LEU A 13 16.15 -6.36 -14.95
C LEU A 13 14.65 -6.70 -14.84
N PRO A 14 13.92 -7.04 -15.93
CA PRO A 14 12.49 -7.32 -15.82
C PRO A 14 12.16 -8.58 -15.00
N LEU A 15 13.07 -9.57 -14.95
CA LEU A 15 12.90 -10.81 -14.20
C LEU A 15 13.21 -10.62 -12.72
N ARG A 16 14.28 -9.87 -12.44
CA ARG A 16 14.65 -9.50 -11.07
C ARG A 16 13.53 -8.73 -10.39
N ASP A 17 12.88 -7.84 -11.13
CA ASP A 17 11.80 -7.01 -10.60
C ASP A 17 10.53 -7.83 -10.31
N LEU A 18 10.20 -8.80 -11.17
CA LEU A 18 9.12 -9.75 -10.93
C LEU A 18 9.36 -10.63 -9.70
N VAL A 19 10.57 -11.14 -9.51
CA VAL A 19 10.95 -11.94 -8.32
C VAL A 19 10.88 -11.09 -7.04
N ARG A 20 11.03 -9.77 -7.15
CA ARG A 20 10.87 -8.80 -6.06
C ARG A 20 9.42 -8.34 -5.84
N GLY A 21 8.45 -8.86 -6.59
CA GLY A 21 7.04 -8.51 -6.44
C GLY A 21 6.60 -7.21 -7.13
N LEU A 22 7.41 -6.64 -8.03
CA LEU A 22 7.02 -5.48 -8.82
C LEU A 22 5.98 -5.87 -9.87
N ARG A 23 4.73 -5.41 -9.71
CA ARG A 23 3.66 -5.58 -10.70
C ARG A 23 3.87 -4.61 -11.87
N GLN A 24 4.17 -5.15 -13.06
CA GLN A 24 4.31 -4.37 -14.29
C GLN A 24 2.94 -4.08 -14.93
N LYS A 25 2.74 -2.86 -15.44
CA LYS A 25 1.52 -2.43 -16.16
C LYS A 25 1.38 -3.06 -17.56
N THR A 26 2.45 -3.62 -18.11
CA THR A 26 2.48 -4.22 -19.44
C THR A 26 2.78 -5.71 -19.34
N SER A 27 1.99 -6.53 -20.03
CA SER A 27 2.26 -7.96 -20.14
C SER A 27 3.59 -8.16 -20.86
N LEU A 28 4.61 -8.70 -20.19
CA LEU A 28 5.85 -9.08 -20.86
C LEU A 28 5.54 -10.16 -21.91
N PRO A 29 6.12 -10.07 -23.12
CA PRO A 29 6.01 -11.12 -24.12
C PRO A 29 6.44 -12.47 -23.54
N ARG A 30 5.63 -13.52 -23.74
CA ARG A 30 5.88 -14.88 -23.24
C ARG A 30 7.25 -15.43 -23.66
N ALA A 31 7.78 -14.95 -24.78
CA ALA A 31 9.13 -15.28 -25.26
C ALA A 31 10.25 -14.81 -24.32
N ILE A 32 10.05 -13.70 -23.60
CA ILE A 32 11.00 -13.15 -22.62
C ILE A 32 10.89 -13.89 -21.27
N LEU A 33 9.69 -14.32 -20.90
CA LEU A 33 9.44 -15.03 -19.62
C LEU A 33 9.75 -16.53 -19.67
N ALA A 34 9.63 -17.17 -20.84
CA ALA A 34 9.75 -18.61 -20.99
C ALA A 34 11.10 -19.20 -20.50
N PRO A 35 12.27 -18.57 -20.73
CA PRO A 35 13.53 -19.08 -20.22
C PRO A 35 13.59 -19.09 -18.69
N ALA A 36 13.06 -18.04 -18.03
CA ALA A 36 13.12 -17.87 -16.58
C ALA A 36 12.14 -18.78 -15.83
N LEU A 37 10.96 -19.03 -16.39
CA LEU A 37 9.95 -19.91 -15.80
C LEU A 37 10.48 -21.35 -15.60
N ALA A 38 11.42 -21.80 -16.43
CA ALA A 38 12.02 -23.13 -16.32
C ALA A 38 12.84 -23.34 -15.03
N PHE A 39 13.32 -22.25 -14.42
CA PHE A 39 14.18 -22.28 -13.24
C PHE A 39 13.43 -22.01 -11.92
N LEU A 40 12.16 -21.62 -12.00
CA LEU A 40 11.34 -21.34 -10.82
C LEU A 40 10.68 -22.61 -10.27
N PRO A 41 10.55 -22.76 -8.94
CA PRO A 41 9.76 -23.82 -8.32
C PRO A 41 8.33 -23.85 -8.87
N GLY A 42 7.73 -25.04 -9.00
CA GLY A 42 6.40 -25.24 -9.59
C GLY A 42 5.34 -24.23 -9.14
N PRO A 43 5.16 -23.99 -7.83
CA PRO A 43 4.16 -23.04 -7.34
C PRO A 43 4.37 -21.59 -7.81
N LEU A 44 5.62 -21.11 -7.84
CA LEU A 44 5.97 -19.76 -8.31
C LEU A 44 5.84 -19.63 -9.82
N ARG A 45 6.22 -20.69 -10.54
CA ARG A 45 6.08 -20.80 -11.99
C ARG A 45 4.62 -20.72 -12.42
N ASP A 46 3.73 -21.38 -11.67
CA ASP A 46 2.31 -21.42 -11.98
C ASP A 46 1.64 -20.08 -11.65
N ALA A 47 1.97 -19.46 -10.51
CA ALA A 47 1.50 -18.11 -10.18
C ALA A 47 1.88 -17.05 -11.23
N LEU A 48 3.10 -17.10 -11.78
CA LEU A 48 3.54 -16.18 -12.83
C LEU A 48 2.90 -16.46 -14.20
N LYS A 49 2.61 -17.72 -14.52
CA LYS A 49 1.87 -18.08 -15.72
C LYS A 49 0.43 -17.57 -15.68
N ASP A 50 -0.20 -17.62 -14.51
CA ASP A 50 -1.56 -17.11 -14.30
C ASP A 50 -1.61 -15.59 -14.45
N MET A 51 -0.61 -14.87 -13.90
CA MET A 51 -0.44 -13.43 -14.11
C MET A 51 -0.24 -13.05 -15.59
N GLY A 52 0.52 -13.85 -16.35
CA GLY A 52 0.77 -13.60 -17.77
C GLY A 52 -0.43 -13.87 -18.69
N GLN A 53 -1.35 -14.73 -18.28
CA GLN A 53 -2.57 -15.03 -19.05
C GLN A 53 -3.67 -13.98 -18.84
N ALA A 54 -3.71 -13.31 -17.68
CA ALA A 54 -4.62 -12.20 -17.40
C ALA A 54 -4.31 -10.90 -18.18
N GLY A 55 -3.19 -10.84 -18.91
CA GLY A 55 -2.70 -9.64 -19.61
C GLY A 55 -3.22 -9.39 -21.03
N ARG A 56 -4.11 -10.23 -21.59
CA ARG A 56 -4.48 -10.16 -23.02
C ARG A 56 -5.90 -9.72 -23.35
N SER A 57 -6.80 -9.57 -22.37
CA SER A 57 -8.05 -8.84 -22.59
C SER A 57 -7.82 -7.40 -22.14
N SER A 58 -7.96 -6.46 -23.07
CA SER A 58 -8.24 -5.03 -22.84
C SER A 58 -8.42 -4.72 -21.35
N TRP A 59 -7.36 -4.24 -20.69
CA TRP A 59 -7.45 -3.83 -19.28
C TRP A 59 -8.52 -2.74 -19.20
N PRO A 60 -9.71 -3.03 -18.67
CA PRO A 60 -10.70 -1.99 -18.49
C PRO A 60 -10.12 -1.03 -17.44
N ALA A 61 -10.66 0.18 -17.37
CA ALA A 61 -10.45 1.19 -16.33
C ALA A 61 -10.84 0.72 -14.90
N SER A 62 -10.46 -0.50 -14.53
CA SER A 62 -10.89 -1.30 -13.38
C SER A 62 -9.72 -1.98 -12.67
N LEU A 63 -8.50 -1.44 -12.79
CA LEU A 63 -7.47 -1.58 -11.74
C LEU A 63 -7.86 -0.84 -10.44
N LYS A 64 -9.17 -0.68 -10.18
CA LYS A 64 -9.69 -0.47 -8.84
C LYS A 64 -9.43 -1.79 -8.13
N GLY A 65 -8.34 -1.86 -7.36
CA GLY A 65 -8.10 -3.00 -6.49
C GLY A 65 -9.40 -3.29 -5.74
N ARG A 66 -9.87 -4.53 -5.78
CA ARG A 66 -11.00 -4.96 -4.97
C ARG A 66 -10.69 -4.54 -3.54
N ALA A 67 -11.63 -3.87 -2.87
CA ALA A 67 -11.46 -3.54 -1.46
C ALA A 67 -11.09 -4.81 -0.68
N PRO A 68 -10.18 -4.73 0.31
CA PRO A 68 -9.89 -5.84 1.19
C PRO A 68 -11.19 -6.37 1.80
N GLU A 69 -11.20 -7.65 2.17
CA GLU A 69 -12.33 -8.19 2.92
C GLU A 69 -12.56 -7.37 4.18
N ARG A 70 -13.82 -7.14 4.54
CA ARG A 70 -14.15 -6.29 5.68
C ARG A 70 -13.52 -6.78 6.99
N THR A 71 -13.36 -8.09 7.14
CA THR A 71 -12.64 -8.71 8.25
C THR A 71 -11.19 -8.22 8.35
N VAL A 72 -10.49 -8.04 7.22
CA VAL A 72 -9.14 -7.48 7.17
C VAL A 72 -9.15 -6.03 7.65
N ILE A 73 -10.11 -5.23 7.19
CA ILE A 73 -10.24 -3.82 7.56
C ILE A 73 -10.49 -3.67 9.06
N LEU A 74 -11.47 -4.41 9.60
CA LEU A 74 -11.82 -4.37 11.02
C LEU A 74 -10.68 -4.85 11.91
N ARG A 75 -9.94 -5.90 11.51
CA ARG A 75 -8.73 -6.35 12.24
C ARG A 75 -7.65 -5.29 12.24
N SER A 76 -7.43 -4.63 11.10
CA SER A 76 -6.47 -3.54 10.98
C SER A 76 -6.83 -2.35 11.86
N ALA A 77 -8.10 -1.94 11.86
CA ALA A 77 -8.60 -0.88 12.73
C ALA A 77 -8.44 -1.23 14.22
N ALA A 78 -8.77 -2.46 14.61
CA ALA A 78 -8.60 -2.94 15.97
C ALA A 78 -7.12 -2.98 16.40
N ALA A 79 -6.21 -3.32 15.48
CA ALA A 79 -4.77 -3.36 15.77
C ALA A 79 -4.23 -2.00 16.21
N LEU A 80 -4.68 -0.93 15.54
CA LEU A 80 -4.33 0.45 15.89
C LEU A 80 -4.82 0.84 17.30
N ARG A 81 -5.85 0.15 17.81
CA ARG A 81 -6.41 0.34 19.15
C ARG A 81 -5.86 -0.64 20.20
N GLY A 82 -4.82 -1.41 19.86
CA GLY A 82 -4.14 -2.29 20.81
C GLY A 82 -4.42 -3.79 20.62
N ALA A 83 -5.29 -4.19 19.70
CA ALA A 83 -5.52 -5.62 19.41
C ALA A 83 -4.33 -6.24 18.65
N ASP A 84 -4.28 -7.57 18.64
CA ASP A 84 -3.35 -8.31 17.80
C ASP A 84 -3.88 -8.39 16.36
N ALA A 85 -3.03 -8.10 15.38
CA ALA A 85 -3.35 -8.27 13.97
C ALA A 85 -2.14 -8.73 13.17
N SER A 86 -2.41 -9.39 12.04
CA SER A 86 -1.37 -9.76 11.11
C SER A 86 -0.82 -8.51 10.41
N ALA A 87 0.51 -8.41 10.28
CA ALA A 87 1.15 -7.38 9.47
C ALA A 87 0.62 -7.37 8.01
N LEU A 88 0.18 -8.52 7.50
CA LEU A 88 -0.44 -8.64 6.19
C LEU A 88 -1.80 -7.93 6.11
N ASP A 89 -2.59 -7.95 7.19
CA ASP A 89 -3.89 -7.29 7.21
C ASP A 89 -3.73 -5.76 7.15
N ILE A 90 -2.81 -5.24 7.96
CA ILE A 90 -2.46 -3.81 7.97
C ILE A 90 -1.90 -3.40 6.61
N ALA A 91 -0.98 -4.18 6.06
CA ALA A 91 -0.39 -3.90 4.76
C ALA A 91 -1.44 -3.92 3.63
N ALA A 92 -2.35 -4.90 3.62
CA ALA A 92 -3.40 -4.98 2.60
C ALA A 92 -4.38 -3.79 2.69
N ALA A 93 -4.80 -3.42 3.90
CA ALA A 93 -5.70 -2.29 4.13
C ALA A 93 -5.04 -0.96 3.77
N ALA A 94 -3.82 -0.72 4.25
CA ALA A 94 -3.06 0.48 3.92
C ALA A 94 -2.72 0.56 2.43
N HIS A 95 -2.44 -0.59 1.77
CA HIS A 95 -2.19 -0.65 0.33
C HIS A 95 -3.41 -0.16 -0.46
N PHE A 96 -4.58 -0.72 -0.16
CA PHE A 96 -5.83 -0.32 -0.81
C PHE A 96 -6.09 1.18 -0.66
N CYS A 97 -6.03 1.69 0.58
CA CYS A 97 -6.26 3.10 0.85
C CYS A 97 -5.27 4.01 0.11
N THR A 98 -3.97 3.71 0.19
CA THR A 98 -2.91 4.44 -0.52
C THR A 98 -3.16 4.46 -2.02
N ARG A 99 -3.54 3.33 -2.63
CA ARG A 99 -3.81 3.24 -4.07
C ARG A 99 -4.98 4.13 -4.49
N VAL A 100 -6.07 4.15 -3.71
CA VAL A 100 -7.23 5.00 -3.99
C VAL A 100 -6.86 6.49 -3.89
N LEU A 101 -6.07 6.87 -2.88
CA LEU A 101 -5.61 8.25 -2.69
C LEU A 101 -4.67 8.71 -3.80
N LEU A 102 -3.72 7.86 -4.21
CA LEU A 102 -2.82 8.13 -5.33
C LEU A 102 -3.56 8.32 -6.65
N ASP A 103 -4.60 7.53 -6.90
CA ASP A 103 -5.47 7.71 -8.07
C ASP A 103 -6.22 9.05 -8.03
N ALA A 104 -6.71 9.44 -6.85
CA ALA A 104 -7.42 10.71 -6.66
C ALA A 104 -6.54 11.95 -6.93
N VAL A 105 -5.23 11.86 -6.67
CA VAL A 105 -4.25 12.92 -6.98
C VAL A 105 -3.53 12.72 -8.31
N GLN A 106 -4.05 11.84 -9.19
CA GLN A 106 -3.50 11.58 -10.53
C GLN A 106 -2.06 11.05 -10.54
N LYS A 107 -1.64 10.36 -9.47
CA LYS A 107 -0.34 9.67 -9.33
C LYS A 107 -0.49 8.15 -9.38
N SER A 108 -1.34 7.67 -10.28
CA SER A 108 -1.65 6.23 -10.43
C SER A 108 -0.51 5.41 -11.03
N ASP A 109 0.57 6.06 -11.46
CA ASP A 109 1.85 5.49 -11.87
C ASP A 109 2.76 5.09 -10.69
N LEU A 110 2.56 5.67 -9.50
CA LEU A 110 3.28 5.26 -8.31
C LEU A 110 2.85 3.86 -7.84
N LEU A 111 3.84 3.05 -7.48
CA LEU A 111 3.64 1.73 -6.91
C LEU A 111 3.53 1.84 -5.39
N VAL A 112 2.78 0.92 -4.78
CA VAL A 112 2.65 0.80 -3.32
C VAL A 112 3.21 -0.56 -2.90
N SER A 113 4.19 -0.56 -1.99
CA SER A 113 4.89 -1.74 -1.52
C SER A 113 4.28 -2.29 -0.23
N GLU A 114 3.59 -3.44 -0.32
CA GLU A 114 3.04 -4.14 0.85
C GLU A 114 4.13 -4.54 1.86
N THR A 115 5.32 -4.92 1.37
CA THR A 115 6.46 -5.23 2.24
C THR A 115 6.87 -4.02 3.08
N MET A 116 6.94 -2.83 2.46
CA MET A 116 7.27 -1.61 3.20
C MET A 116 6.16 -1.27 4.21
N LEU A 117 4.89 -1.45 3.84
CA LEU A 117 3.77 -1.25 4.76
C LEU A 117 3.82 -2.21 5.96
N ALA A 118 4.14 -3.48 5.72
CA ALA A 118 4.32 -4.47 6.78
C ALA A 118 5.49 -4.13 7.70
N MET A 119 6.60 -3.59 7.16
CA MET A 119 7.71 -3.09 7.96
C MET A 119 7.34 -1.84 8.78
N CYS A 120 6.53 -0.93 8.21
CA CYS A 120 6.03 0.22 8.96
C CYS A 120 5.16 -0.21 10.14
N TRP A 121 4.34 -1.25 9.95
CA TRP A 121 3.56 -1.85 11.02
C TRP A 121 4.44 -2.48 12.10
N HIS A 122 5.45 -3.25 11.69
CA HIS A 122 6.38 -3.88 12.63
C HIS A 122 7.08 -2.88 13.56
N ASP A 123 7.43 -1.70 13.04
CA ASP A 123 8.03 -0.63 13.85
C ASP A 123 7.01 0.02 14.82
N ALA A 124 5.74 0.09 14.40
CA ALA A 124 4.67 0.78 15.12
C ALA A 124 3.95 -0.09 16.17
N GLU A 125 3.83 -1.39 15.93
CA GLU A 125 3.14 -2.38 16.78
C GLU A 125 3.56 -2.34 18.27
N PRO A 126 4.86 -2.25 18.63
CA PRO A 126 5.26 -2.23 20.04
C PRO A 126 5.05 -0.88 20.73
N GLN A 127 4.65 0.17 19.99
CA GLN A 127 4.52 1.52 20.53
C GLN A 127 3.17 1.72 21.25
N PRO A 128 3.11 2.57 22.28
CA PRO A 128 1.86 2.86 22.99
C PRO A 128 0.84 3.60 22.12
N PHE A 129 1.32 4.51 21.25
CA PHE A 129 0.49 5.29 20.32
C PHE A 129 0.69 4.76 18.90
N ARG A 130 0.10 3.59 18.63
CA ARG A 130 0.35 2.79 17.41
C ARG A 130 -0.03 3.54 16.14
N ALA A 131 -1.09 4.35 16.15
CA ALA A 131 -1.52 5.08 14.97
C ALA A 131 -0.55 6.22 14.63
N ALA A 132 -0.11 6.98 15.63
CA ALA A 132 0.92 8.00 15.47
C ALA A 132 2.26 7.39 15.03
N ALA A 133 2.64 6.25 15.62
CA ALA A 133 3.87 5.55 15.25
C ALA A 133 3.82 5.02 13.80
N LEU A 134 2.68 4.45 13.38
CA LEU A 134 2.50 4.00 12.00
C LEU A 134 2.54 5.17 11.02
N LEU A 135 1.92 6.31 11.35
CA LEU A 135 1.99 7.52 10.54
C LEU A 135 3.44 7.97 10.30
N HIS A 136 4.25 8.03 11.36
CA HIS A 136 5.68 8.35 11.24
C HIS A 136 6.42 7.35 10.36
N ALA A 137 6.23 6.05 10.60
CA ALA A 137 6.90 5.01 9.83
C ALA A 137 6.52 5.08 8.33
N LEU A 138 5.25 5.31 8.00
CA LEU A 138 4.79 5.50 6.62
C LEU A 138 5.42 6.72 5.96
N PHE A 139 5.50 7.85 6.68
CA PHE A 139 6.08 9.07 6.14
C PHE A 139 7.59 8.94 5.90
N ASP A 140 8.32 8.38 6.86
CA ASP A 140 9.78 8.23 6.81
C ASP A 140 10.22 7.21 5.75
N ARG A 141 9.53 6.07 5.65
CA ARG A 141 9.89 4.98 4.73
C ARG A 141 9.31 5.14 3.33
N ALA A 142 8.31 6.01 3.15
CA ALA A 142 7.60 6.27 1.89
C ALA A 142 7.24 4.96 1.15
N PRO A 143 6.20 4.23 1.58
CA PRO A 143 5.84 2.92 1.04
C PRO A 143 5.33 2.98 -0.41
N PHE A 144 5.27 4.18 -1.01
CA PHE A 144 4.90 4.39 -2.38
C PHE A 144 5.93 5.24 -3.13
N GLY A 145 6.16 4.88 -4.40
CA GLY A 145 7.17 5.52 -5.22
C GLY A 145 7.30 4.91 -6.61
N VAL A 146 8.31 5.35 -7.34
CA VAL A 146 8.62 4.90 -8.69
C VAL A 146 9.42 3.59 -8.61
N ALA A 147 9.07 2.61 -9.45
CA ALA A 147 9.90 1.41 -9.55
C ALA A 147 11.28 1.76 -10.14
N PRO A 148 12.35 1.10 -9.69
CA PRO A 148 13.65 1.24 -10.33
C PRO A 148 13.56 1.03 -11.85
N GLY A 149 14.08 1.98 -12.62
CA GLY A 149 14.09 1.90 -14.10
C GLY A 149 12.79 2.31 -14.79
N LEU A 150 11.74 2.73 -14.06
CA LEU A 150 10.57 3.37 -14.65
C LEU A 150 10.72 4.90 -14.61
N VAL A 151 10.23 5.55 -15.66
CA VAL A 151 10.15 7.02 -15.72
C VAL A 151 8.84 7.45 -15.08
N GLN A 152 8.93 8.34 -14.09
CA GLN A 152 7.77 8.96 -13.48
C GLN A 152 7.05 9.89 -14.46
N SER A 153 5.73 9.88 -14.43
CA SER A 153 4.96 10.88 -15.17
C SER A 153 4.77 12.14 -14.32
N GLY A 154 5.45 13.22 -14.72
CA GLY A 154 5.34 14.54 -14.09
C GLY A 154 6.12 14.68 -12.78
N ASP A 155 5.79 15.72 -12.01
CA ASP A 155 6.52 16.11 -10.80
C ASP A 155 6.40 15.08 -9.67
N ASP A 156 7.34 15.11 -8.74
CA ASP A 156 7.26 14.35 -7.50
C ASP A 156 6.13 14.84 -6.59
N LEU A 157 5.59 13.93 -5.77
CA LEU A 157 4.70 14.32 -4.67
C LEU A 157 5.46 15.24 -3.72
N SER A 158 4.90 16.42 -3.46
CA SER A 158 5.41 17.30 -2.42
C SER A 158 5.36 16.62 -1.04
N SER A 159 6.16 17.13 -0.11
CA SER A 159 6.18 16.62 1.28
C SER A 159 4.78 16.69 1.92
N ASP A 160 4.03 17.76 1.66
CA ASP A 160 2.69 17.96 2.21
C ASP A 160 1.67 17.00 1.59
N GLU A 161 1.73 16.75 0.28
CA GLU A 161 0.87 15.76 -0.36
C GLU A 161 1.16 14.34 0.15
N ARG A 162 2.44 14.00 0.31
CA ARG A 162 2.86 12.72 0.90
C ARG A 162 2.31 12.56 2.30
N LEU A 163 2.47 13.58 3.15
CA LEU A 163 1.96 13.56 4.51
C LEU A 163 0.44 13.43 4.54
N ARG A 164 -0.26 14.21 3.70
CA ARG A 164 -1.72 14.13 3.57
C ARG A 164 -2.20 12.73 3.22
N ILE A 165 -1.52 12.04 2.29
CA ILE A 165 -1.84 10.65 1.94
C ILE A 165 -1.68 9.76 3.18
N CYS A 166 -0.56 9.84 3.89
CA CYS A 166 -0.33 9.02 5.08
C CYS A 166 -1.37 9.30 6.19
N VAL A 167 -1.72 10.57 6.42
CA VAL A 167 -2.77 10.97 7.37
C VAL A 167 -4.12 10.40 6.96
N ALA A 168 -4.49 10.48 5.68
CA ALA A 168 -5.73 9.92 5.17
C ALA A 168 -5.83 8.40 5.35
N VAL A 169 -4.72 7.67 5.19
CA VAL A 169 -4.66 6.24 5.48
C VAL A 169 -4.97 5.97 6.95
N MET A 170 -4.42 6.77 7.88
CA MET A 170 -4.71 6.62 9.31
C MET A 170 -6.16 6.97 9.64
N VAL A 171 -6.67 8.09 9.12
CA VAL A 171 -8.05 8.53 9.35
C VAL A 171 -9.04 7.48 8.85
N TRP A 172 -8.81 6.90 7.67
CA TRP A 172 -9.66 5.83 7.15
C TRP A 172 -9.57 4.55 8.00
N LEU A 173 -8.36 4.10 8.38
CA LEU A 173 -8.21 2.89 9.21
C LEU A 173 -8.79 3.04 10.62
N LEU A 174 -8.88 4.26 11.14
CA LEU A 174 -9.43 4.55 12.48
C LEU A 174 -10.94 4.79 12.46
N ALA A 175 -11.52 5.05 11.29
CA ALA A 175 -12.94 5.33 11.10
C ALA A 175 -13.81 4.13 11.50
N ASP A 176 -15.10 4.39 11.73
CA ASP A 176 -16.06 3.32 11.95
C ASP A 176 -16.54 2.76 10.60
N HIS A 177 -16.33 1.47 10.38
CA HIS A 177 -16.68 0.80 9.12
C HIS A 177 -18.06 0.13 9.24
N GLN A 178 -19.12 0.94 9.39
CA GLN A 178 -20.50 0.44 9.46
C GLN A 178 -21.03 -0.06 8.11
N GLU A 179 -22.12 -0.84 8.11
CA GLU A 179 -22.81 -1.34 6.88
C GLU A 179 -23.71 -0.28 6.24
N ASP A 180 -23.41 0.99 6.44
CA ASP A 180 -24.13 2.05 5.76
C ASP A 180 -23.69 2.01 4.30
N GLY A 181 -24.61 2.10 3.34
CA GLY A 181 -24.43 1.78 1.91
C GLY A 181 -23.39 2.59 1.11
N ILE A 182 -22.40 3.19 1.78
CA ILE A 182 -21.22 3.85 1.25
C ILE A 182 -20.12 2.82 0.98
N SER A 183 -19.47 2.91 -0.18
CA SER A 183 -18.36 2.00 -0.51
C SER A 183 -17.07 2.38 0.22
N GLU A 184 -16.21 1.40 0.50
CA GLU A 184 -14.88 1.65 1.10
C GLU A 184 -14.04 2.65 0.30
N ALA A 185 -14.15 2.64 -1.02
CA ALA A 185 -13.45 3.60 -1.87
C ALA A 185 -13.96 5.04 -1.68
N GLU A 186 -15.25 5.22 -1.34
CA GLU A 186 -15.82 6.53 -0.99
C GLU A 186 -15.39 6.96 0.41
N LEU A 187 -15.35 6.05 1.38
CA LEU A 187 -14.82 6.33 2.73
C LEU A 187 -13.35 6.78 2.66
N VAL A 188 -12.52 6.13 1.85
CA VAL A 188 -11.13 6.56 1.63
C VAL A 188 -11.07 7.97 1.04
N LYS A 189 -11.97 8.31 0.11
CA LYS A 189 -12.03 9.68 -0.43
C LYS A 189 -12.40 10.66 0.67
N ILE A 190 -13.43 10.39 1.46
CA ILE A 190 -13.82 11.25 2.60
C ILE A 190 -12.64 11.46 3.55
N ALA A 191 -11.93 10.38 3.91
CA ALA A 191 -10.70 10.46 4.71
C ALA A 191 -9.62 11.34 4.08
N GLY A 192 -9.44 11.26 2.75
CA GLY A 192 -8.54 12.13 2.00
C GLY A 192 -8.89 13.63 2.05
N TRP A 193 -10.17 13.97 2.19
CA TRP A 193 -10.64 15.34 2.36
C TRP A 193 -10.41 15.80 3.80
N LEU A 194 -10.81 14.99 4.78
CA LEU A 194 -10.60 15.28 6.20
C LEU A 194 -9.11 15.40 6.57
N ALA A 195 -8.25 14.59 5.95
CA ALA A 195 -6.80 14.69 6.11
C ALA A 195 -6.22 16.02 5.62
N ALA A 196 -6.85 16.67 4.64
CA ALA A 196 -6.46 18.02 4.21
C ALA A 196 -6.78 19.04 5.31
N ASP A 197 -7.96 18.92 5.93
CA ASP A 197 -8.43 19.82 6.98
C ASP A 197 -7.57 19.73 8.24
N CYS A 198 -7.14 18.52 8.63
CA CYS A 198 -6.37 18.30 9.85
C CYS A 198 -4.84 18.33 9.67
N LEU A 199 -4.33 18.54 8.44
CA LEU A 199 -2.90 18.45 8.13
C LEU A 199 -2.04 19.37 8.99
N ALA A 200 -2.46 20.63 9.15
CA ALA A 200 -1.73 21.62 9.95
C ALA A 200 -1.67 21.24 11.44
N ALA A 201 -2.72 20.61 11.97
CA ALA A 201 -2.74 20.10 13.35
C ALA A 201 -1.82 18.88 13.52
N CYS A 202 -1.76 17.99 12.53
CA CYS A 202 -0.81 16.88 12.53
C CYS A 202 0.64 17.38 12.51
N GLN A 203 0.94 18.39 11.67
CA GLN A 203 2.27 18.99 11.60
C GLN A 203 2.68 19.69 12.90
N SER A 204 1.77 20.44 13.54
CA SER A 204 2.06 21.14 14.80
C SER A 204 2.30 20.18 15.98
N HIS A 205 1.72 18.97 15.92
CA HIS A 205 1.85 17.93 16.93
C HIS A 205 2.75 16.77 16.51
N TRP A 206 3.53 16.89 15.43
CA TRP A 206 4.38 15.81 14.89
C TRP A 206 5.33 15.19 15.93
N ARG A 207 5.83 15.98 16.87
CA ARG A 207 6.75 15.49 17.93
C ARG A 207 6.04 14.93 19.16
N ASP A 208 4.73 15.13 19.29
CA ASP A 208 3.92 14.74 20.44
C ASP A 208 2.96 13.61 20.00
N GLN A 209 3.42 12.36 20.11
CA GLN A 209 2.69 11.20 19.60
C GLN A 209 1.29 11.06 20.19
N GLN A 210 1.11 11.41 21.46
CA GLN A 210 -0.19 11.37 22.12
C GLN A 210 -1.15 12.38 21.52
N LYS A 211 -0.70 13.64 21.33
CA LYS A 211 -1.54 14.66 20.66
C LYS A 211 -1.80 14.33 19.21
N LEU A 212 -0.80 13.80 18.50
CA LEU A 212 -0.95 13.38 17.11
C LEU A 212 -2.00 12.28 16.98
N GLU A 213 -1.95 11.24 17.82
CA GLU A 213 -2.97 10.19 17.84
C GLU A 213 -4.37 10.73 18.18
N SER A 214 -4.45 11.65 19.14
CA SER A 214 -5.72 12.32 19.48
C SER A 214 -6.31 13.10 18.30
N VAL A 215 -5.49 13.78 17.50
CA VAL A 215 -5.95 14.46 16.28
C VAL A 215 -6.45 13.46 15.25
N LEU A 216 -5.73 12.35 15.05
CA LEU A 216 -6.12 11.30 14.10
C LEU A 216 -7.47 10.67 14.49
N LEU A 217 -7.64 10.30 15.76
CA LEU A 217 -8.88 9.73 16.28
C LEU A 217 -10.05 10.70 16.15
N ALA A 218 -9.90 11.94 16.63
CA ALA A 218 -10.96 12.96 16.54
C ALA A 218 -11.34 13.29 15.08
N THR A 219 -10.39 13.14 14.14
CA THR A 219 -10.66 13.32 12.71
C THR A 219 -11.43 12.11 12.15
N ALA A 220 -11.06 10.89 12.55
CA ALA A 220 -11.70 9.66 12.12
C ALA A 220 -13.14 9.52 12.61
N GLU A 221 -13.47 10.06 13.79
CA GLU A 221 -14.85 10.11 14.33
C GLU A 221 -15.83 10.97 13.49
N ARG A 222 -15.34 11.68 12.48
CA ARG A 222 -16.15 12.49 11.55
C ARG A 222 -16.59 11.71 10.30
N ILE A 223 -16.13 10.46 10.14
CA ILE A 223 -16.53 9.52 9.09
C ILE A 223 -17.59 8.59 9.67
#